data_AF-A0A3P1Y9P7-F1
#
_entry.id   AF-A0A3P1Y9P7-F1
#
_cell.length_a   1.000
_cell.length_b   1.000
_cell.length_c   1.000
_cell.angle_alpha   90.00
_cell.angle_beta   90.00
_cell.angle_gamma   90.00
#
_symmetry.space_group_name_H-M   'P 1'
#
loop_
_entity.id
_entity.type
_entity.pdbx_description
1 polymer ?
#
loop_
_entity_poly.entity_id
_entity_poly.type
_entity_poly.pdbx_seq_one_letter_code
_entity_poly.pdbx_strand_id
1 'polypeptide(L)'
;MTSSLEPALQCLNQMQQRLQQLRQQPQQAGDFSQWALAQSDLLGALPAQFGAVLRDLLNRLEASAMFTEDSCSFSQGELYQSLKLWLDKAGERLRA
;
A
#
# COMPACT_ATOMS: atom_id res chain seq x y z
N MET A 1 -6.01 8.30 27.42
CA MET A 1 -4.67 7.88 26.92
C MET A 1 -4.85 7.03 25.67
N THR A 2 -5.38 7.60 24.59
CA THR A 2 -5.67 6.87 23.32
C THR A 2 -5.01 7.52 22.09
N SER A 3 -4.12 8.49 22.29
CA SER A 3 -3.56 9.33 21.23
C SER A 3 -2.36 8.72 20.46
N SER A 4 -2.02 7.45 20.68
CA SER A 4 -0.84 6.83 20.06
C SER A 4 -1.06 6.29 18.64
N LEU A 5 -2.31 6.27 18.14
CA LEU A 5 -2.65 5.66 16.83
C LEU A 5 -3.18 6.66 15.79
N GLU A 6 -3.47 7.90 16.20
CA GLU A 6 -3.93 8.98 15.31
C GLU A 6 -3.02 9.18 14.07
N PRO A 7 -1.67 9.30 14.22
CA PRO A 7 -0.81 9.46 13.05
C PRO A 7 -0.83 8.24 12.11
N ALA A 8 -0.90 7.03 12.65
CA ALA A 8 -0.97 5.80 11.85
C ALA A 8 -2.29 5.71 11.06
N LEU A 9 -3.42 6.06 11.67
CA LEU A 9 -4.72 6.10 10.97
C LEU A 9 -4.76 7.18 9.89
N GLN A 10 -4.19 8.36 10.16
CA GLN A 10 -4.07 9.43 9.16
C GLN A 10 -3.19 9.00 7.98
N CYS A 11 -2.07 8.35 8.25
CA CYS A 11 -1.18 7.79 7.24
C CYS A 11 -1.90 6.74 6.39
N LEU A 12 -2.66 5.84 7.01
CA LEU A 12 -3.43 4.80 6.31
C LEU A 12 -4.46 5.42 5.34
N ASN A 13 -5.19 6.44 5.77
CA ASN A 13 -6.11 7.17 4.90
C ASN A 13 -5.39 7.84 3.72
N GLN A 14 -4.20 8.41 3.96
CA GLN A 14 -3.40 9.04 2.91
C GLN A 14 -2.87 7.99 1.91
N MET A 15 -2.49 6.80 2.38
CA MET A 15 -2.07 5.69 1.52
C MET A 15 -3.22 5.18 0.65
N GLN A 16 -4.44 5.09 1.19
CA GLN A 16 -5.64 4.75 0.42
C GLN A 16 -5.92 5.76 -0.71
N GLN A 17 -5.81 7.05 -0.43
CA GLN A 17 -6.00 8.10 -1.45
C GLN A 17 -4.95 8.02 -2.55
N ARG A 18 -3.67 7.86 -2.18
CA ARG A 18 -2.58 7.73 -3.15
C ARG A 18 -2.71 6.46 -4.01
N LEU A 19 -3.14 5.34 -3.43
CA LEU A 19 -3.41 4.11 -4.19
C LEU A 19 -4.52 4.30 -5.23
N GLN A 20 -5.56 5.07 -4.92
CA GLN A 20 -6.63 5.40 -5.87
C GLN A 20 -6.10 6.26 -7.03
N GLN A 21 -5.28 7.26 -6.74
CA GLN A 21 -4.64 8.13 -7.75
C GLN A 21 -3.70 7.32 -8.65
N LEU A 22 -2.96 6.37 -8.08
CA LEU A 22 -2.00 5.55 -8.81
C LEU A 22 -2.65 4.75 -9.95
N ARG A 23 -3.92 4.34 -9.81
CA ARG A 23 -4.66 3.66 -10.89
C ARG A 23 -4.80 4.50 -12.16
N GLN A 24 -4.76 5.82 -12.04
CA GLN A 24 -4.82 6.76 -13.17
C GLN A 24 -3.43 7.17 -13.65
N GLN A 25 -2.39 6.96 -12.83
CA GLN A 25 -1.02 7.39 -13.10
C GLN A 25 -0.02 6.29 -12.75
N PRO A 26 -0.04 5.11 -13.43
CA PRO A 26 0.80 3.96 -13.08
C PRO A 26 2.30 4.28 -13.06
N GLN A 27 2.76 5.29 -13.81
CA GLN A 27 4.13 5.79 -13.81
C GLN A 27 4.61 6.29 -12.43
N GLN A 28 3.70 6.59 -11.50
CA GLN A 28 4.04 7.00 -10.12
C GLN A 28 4.21 5.82 -9.16
N ALA A 29 4.24 4.57 -9.66
CA ALA A 29 4.34 3.39 -8.81
C ALA A 29 5.60 3.40 -7.92
N GLY A 30 6.74 3.83 -8.48
CA GLY A 30 7.99 3.96 -7.72
C GLY A 30 7.90 5.00 -6.60
N ASP A 31 7.38 6.19 -6.91
CA ASP A 31 7.19 7.25 -5.92
C ASP A 31 6.23 6.83 -4.81
N PHE A 32 5.16 6.12 -5.16
CA PHE A 32 4.22 5.55 -4.21
C PHE A 32 4.89 4.51 -3.30
N SER A 33 5.64 3.56 -3.89
CA SER A 33 6.35 2.52 -3.13
C SER A 33 7.35 3.12 -2.13
N GLN A 34 8.19 4.05 -2.59
CA GLN A 34 9.17 4.72 -1.72
C GLN A 34 8.48 5.46 -0.56
N TRP A 35 7.43 6.23 -0.87
CA TRP A 35 6.67 6.96 0.14
C TRP A 35 6.01 5.99 1.14
N ALA A 36 5.38 4.91 0.66
CA ALA A 36 4.67 3.95 1.51
C ALA A 36 5.60 3.27 2.51
N LEU A 37 6.84 2.98 2.10
CA LEU A 37 7.85 2.33 2.93
C LEU A 37 8.50 3.29 3.93
N ALA A 38 8.42 4.61 3.70
CA ALA A 38 8.88 5.64 4.61
C ALA A 38 7.89 5.95 5.76
N GLN A 39 6.70 5.32 5.76
CA GLN A 39 5.66 5.55 6.77
C GLN A 39 5.94 4.79 8.08
N SER A 40 6.97 5.25 8.80
CA SER A 40 7.43 4.62 10.04
C SER A 40 6.37 4.56 11.13
N ASP A 41 5.52 5.58 11.27
CA ASP A 41 4.43 5.60 12.26
C ASP A 41 3.39 4.52 11.99
N LEU A 42 3.01 4.34 10.71
CA LEU A 42 2.07 3.29 10.31
C LEU A 42 2.68 1.90 10.49
N LEU A 43 3.90 1.69 10.01
CA LEU A 43 4.57 0.39 10.07
C LEU A 43 4.96 -0.01 11.50
N GLY A 44 5.31 0.97 12.34
CA GLY A 44 5.63 0.76 13.76
C GLY A 44 4.40 0.44 14.61
N ALA A 45 3.21 0.88 14.19
CA ALA A 45 1.95 0.57 14.88
C ALA A 45 1.35 -0.80 14.48
N LEU A 46 1.91 -1.48 13.47
CA LEU A 46 1.43 -2.76 12.95
C LEU A 46 2.38 -3.92 13.32
N PRO A 47 1.89 -5.17 13.39
CA PRO A 47 2.76 -6.34 13.50
C PRO A 47 3.74 -6.44 12.31
N ALA A 48 4.98 -6.88 12.57
CA ALA A 48 6.06 -6.89 11.56
C ALA A 48 5.72 -7.60 10.24
N GLN A 49 4.85 -8.61 10.27
CA GLN A 49 4.36 -9.31 9.07
C GLN A 49 3.67 -8.38 8.06
N PHE A 50 3.01 -7.31 8.52
CA PHE A 50 2.36 -6.33 7.62
C PHE A 50 3.38 -5.61 6.75
N GLY A 51 4.53 -5.23 7.31
CA GLY A 51 5.62 -4.59 6.57
C GLY A 51 6.26 -5.52 5.54
N ALA A 52 6.40 -6.81 5.87
CA ALA A 52 6.90 -7.81 4.92
C ALA A 52 5.94 -8.01 3.73
N VAL A 53 4.64 -8.14 4.00
CA VAL A 53 3.62 -8.27 2.95
C VAL A 53 3.54 -7.01 2.10
N LEU A 54 3.57 -5.82 2.72
CA LEU A 54 3.56 -4.55 1.99
C LEU A 54 4.74 -4.47 1.03
N ARG A 55 5.95 -4.83 1.48
CA ARG A 55 7.16 -4.84 0.64
C ARG A 55 6.99 -5.72 -0.60
N ASP A 56 6.48 -6.94 -0.45
CA ASP A 56 6.25 -7.86 -1.57
C ASP A 56 5.26 -7.28 -2.58
N LEU A 57 4.14 -6.71 -2.09
CA LEU A 57 3.15 -6.07 -2.95
C LEU A 57 3.72 -4.87 -3.70
N LEU A 58 4.53 -4.04 -3.05
CA LEU A 58 5.17 -2.87 -3.67
C LEU A 58 6.23 -3.25 -4.71
N ASN A 59 7.03 -4.29 -4.45
CA ASN A 59 7.99 -4.80 -5.43
C ASN A 59 7.29 -5.28 -6.71
N ARG A 60 6.17 -6.01 -6.57
CA ARG A 60 5.34 -6.45 -7.70
C ARG A 60 4.72 -5.26 -8.43
N LEU A 61 4.38 -4.19 -7.71
CA LEU A 61 3.75 -2.99 -8.27
C LEU A 61 4.73 -2.25 -9.17
N GLU A 62 5.95 -2.02 -8.69
CA GLU A 62 7.01 -1.39 -9.47
C GLU A 62 7.38 -2.23 -10.69
N ALA A 63 7.51 -3.55 -10.54
CA ALA A 63 7.71 -4.44 -11.69
C ALA A 63 6.56 -4.32 -12.70
N SER A 64 5.30 -4.35 -12.23
CA SER A 64 4.12 -4.25 -13.11
C SER A 64 3.99 -2.91 -13.83
N ALA A 65 4.58 -1.84 -13.29
CA ALA A 65 4.57 -0.53 -13.93
C ALA A 65 5.58 -0.44 -15.09
N MET A 66 6.59 -1.31 -15.13
CA MET A 66 7.61 -1.38 -16.17
C MET A 66 7.19 -2.26 -17.37
N PHE A 67 6.14 -3.06 -17.23
CA PHE A 67 5.61 -3.92 -18.29
C PHE A 67 4.26 -3.37 -18.79
N THR A 68 4.27 -2.69 -19.94
CA THR A 68 3.07 -2.06 -20.52
C THR A 68 2.35 -2.89 -21.59
N GLU A 69 2.93 -3.97 -22.10
CA GLU A 69 2.38 -4.67 -23.27
C GLU A 69 2.39 -6.21 -23.12
N ASP A 70 1.25 -6.80 -23.48
CA ASP A 70 0.96 -8.22 -23.69
C ASP A 70 0.90 -9.15 -22.46
N SER A 71 -0.21 -9.07 -21.71
CA SER A 71 -0.95 -10.27 -21.24
C SER A 71 -2.30 -9.86 -20.65
N CYS A 72 -3.35 -9.94 -21.45
CA CYS A 72 -4.73 -9.90 -20.96
C CYS A 72 -4.97 -11.09 -20.02
N SER A 73 -4.96 -10.86 -18.70
CA SER A 73 -5.96 -11.37 -17.72
C SER A 73 -5.44 -11.41 -16.28
N PHE A 74 -4.15 -11.19 -16.02
CA PHE A 74 -3.62 -11.24 -14.65
C PHE A 74 -2.62 -10.09 -14.45
N SER A 75 -2.49 -9.61 -13.22
CA SER A 75 -1.33 -8.87 -12.67
C SER A 75 -1.64 -7.50 -12.09
N GLN A 76 -2.11 -6.50 -12.85
CA GLN A 76 -2.18 -5.13 -12.29
C GLN A 76 -3.45 -4.87 -11.47
N GLY A 77 -4.62 -5.25 -11.99
CA GLY A 77 -5.91 -5.08 -11.29
C GLY A 77 -5.98 -5.83 -9.97
N GLU A 78 -5.55 -7.08 -9.95
CA GLU A 78 -5.50 -7.91 -8.73
C GLU A 78 -4.46 -7.42 -7.72
N LEU A 79 -3.38 -6.81 -8.19
CA LEU A 79 -2.39 -6.21 -7.31
C LEU A 79 -2.95 -4.97 -6.60
N TYR A 80 -3.69 -4.11 -7.30
CA TYR A 80 -4.43 -3.02 -6.66
C TYR A 80 -5.47 -3.54 -5.65
N GLN A 81 -6.15 -4.65 -5.95
CA GLN A 81 -7.07 -5.29 -4.98
C GLN A 81 -6.34 -5.84 -3.76
N SER A 82 -5.16 -6.44 -3.96
CA SER A 82 -4.33 -6.97 -2.86
C SER A 82 -3.80 -5.86 -1.96
N LEU A 83 -3.37 -4.73 -2.55
CA LEU A 83 -2.98 -3.53 -1.79
C LEU A 83 -4.16 -2.93 -1.02
N LYS A 84 -5.35 -2.89 -1.64
CA LYS A 84 -6.58 -2.46 -0.96
C LYS A 84 -6.91 -3.38 0.23
N LEU A 85 -6.87 -4.70 0.03
CA LEU A 85 -7.11 -5.66 1.09
C LEU A 85 -6.10 -5.51 2.24
N TRP A 86 -4.83 -5.27 1.93
CA TRP A 86 -3.81 -4.98 2.94
C TRP A 86 -4.17 -3.73 3.76
N LEU A 87 -4.61 -2.65 3.10
CA LEU A 87 -5.04 -1.41 3.77
C LEU A 87 -6.25 -1.63 4.68
N ASP A 88 -7.23 -2.40 4.22
CA ASP A 88 -8.40 -2.73 5.02
C ASP A 88 -7.99 -3.53 6.28
N LYS A 89 -7.14 -4.55 6.11
CA LYS A 89 -6.61 -5.37 7.24
C LYS A 89 -5.76 -4.56 8.21
N ALA A 90 -4.93 -3.65 7.70
CA ALA A 90 -4.15 -2.75 8.54
C ALA A 90 -5.07 -1.82 9.36
N GLY A 91 -6.12 -1.30 8.73
CA GLY A 91 -7.12 -0.46 9.38
C GLY A 91 -7.93 -1.19 10.44
N GLU A 92 -8.29 -2.46 10.22
CA GLU A 92 -8.90 -3.33 11.23
C GLU A 92 -7.93 -3.53 12.40
N ARG A 93 -6.65 -3.83 12.09
CA ARG A 93 -5.64 -4.15 13.11
C ARG A 93 -5.29 -2.97 14.02
N LEU A 94 -5.30 -1.74 13.50
CA LEU A 94 -5.07 -0.52 14.27
C LEU A 94 -6.25 -0.14 15.18
N ARG A 95 -7.45 -0.63 14.88
CA ARG A 95 -8.68 -0.31 15.65
C ARG A 95 -9.07 -1.41 16.64
N ALA A 96 -8.41 -2.56 16.58
CA ALA A 96 -8.59 -3.71 17.46
C ALA A 96 -7.68 -3.60 18.69
#